data_AF-A0A3D5U987-F1
#
_entry.id   AF-A0A3D5U987-F1
#
_cell.length_a   1.000
_cell.length_b   1.000
_cell.length_c   1.000
_cell.angle_alpha   90.00
_cell.angle_beta   90.00
_cell.angle_gamma   90.00
#
_symmetry.space_group_name_H-M   'P 1'
#
loop_
_entity.id
_entity.type
_entity.pdbx_description
1 polymer ?
#
loop_
_entity_poly.entity_id
_entity_poly.type
_entity_poly.pdbx_seq_one_letter_code
_entity_poly.pdbx_strand_id
1 'polypeptide(L)'
;STLATRKLRVAKVDAYIYHYGWVRPPHLMQNKRRALDSVHWGKARADSYYASVPDYFDYGPLDRLAIFNETHPAVMMDMISRFDWADKLQYKGKPNPGRQPHKHEKPGIRLLSLLEKITGPVGTFKNYIELKR
;
A
#
# COMPACT_ATOMS: atom_id res chain seq x y z
N SER A 1 -4.54 30.46 30.22
CA SER A 1 -5.35 30.49 28.99
C SER A 1 -5.48 29.08 28.45
N THR A 2 -6.59 28.40 28.71
CA THR A 2 -6.86 27.03 28.24
C THR A 2 -7.30 27.08 26.78
N LEU A 3 -6.46 26.60 25.86
CA LEU A 3 -6.83 26.42 24.45
C LEU A 3 -7.93 25.35 24.37
N ALA A 4 -9.17 25.78 24.13
CA ALA A 4 -10.30 24.88 23.96
C ALA A 4 -10.14 24.10 22.63
N THR A 5 -9.68 22.85 22.71
CA THR A 5 -9.70 21.91 21.58
C THR A 5 -11.14 21.47 21.32
N ARG A 6 -11.81 22.07 20.33
CA ARG A 6 -13.15 21.66 19.87
C ARG A 6 -13.05 20.68 18.69
N LYS A 7 -13.91 19.65 18.68
CA LYS A 7 -13.99 18.71 17.54
C LYS A 7 -14.55 19.41 16.29
N LEU A 8 -14.03 19.05 15.12
CA LEU A 8 -14.54 19.54 13.85
C LEU A 8 -15.90 18.89 13.53
N ARG A 9 -16.85 19.70 13.05
CA ARG A 9 -18.12 19.20 12.49
C ARG A 9 -17.90 18.93 11.00
N VAL A 10 -18.11 17.69 10.57
CA VAL A 10 -17.86 17.27 9.18
C VAL A 10 -19.12 16.69 8.57
N ALA A 11 -19.30 16.88 7.26
CA ALA A 11 -20.33 16.24 6.47
C ALA A 11 -19.68 15.43 5.35
N LYS A 12 -20.28 14.29 4.99
CA LYS A 12 -19.84 13.52 3.84
C LYS A 12 -20.23 14.23 2.56
N VAL A 13 -19.31 14.26 1.59
CA VAL A 13 -19.53 14.74 0.23
C VAL A 13 -19.31 13.58 -0.72
N ASP A 14 -20.05 13.59 -1.84
CA ASP A 14 -19.89 12.62 -2.92
C ASP A 14 -18.69 13.00 -3.80
N ALA A 15 -17.49 12.93 -3.21
CA ALA A 15 -16.24 13.23 -3.88
C ALA A 15 -15.18 12.20 -3.48
N TYR A 16 -14.53 11.60 -4.47
CA TYR A 16 -13.55 10.53 -4.29
C TYR A 16 -12.16 11.02 -4.65
N ILE A 17 -11.18 10.73 -3.77
CA ILE A 17 -9.76 11.01 -4.02
C ILE A 17 -9.08 9.67 -4.30
N TYR A 18 -8.51 9.53 -5.49
CA TYR A 18 -7.74 8.35 -5.86
C TYR A 18 -6.24 8.62 -5.66
N HIS A 19 -5.57 7.74 -4.90
CA HIS A 19 -4.14 7.87 -4.60
C HIS A 19 -3.31 6.83 -5.35
N TYR A 20 -2.46 7.27 -6.27
CA TYR A 20 -1.65 6.40 -7.16
C TYR A 20 -0.14 6.40 -6.84
N GLY A 21 0.30 7.02 -5.75
CA GLY A 21 1.71 7.41 -5.56
C GLY A 21 2.73 6.31 -5.20
N TRP A 22 2.29 5.08 -4.93
CA TRP A 22 3.14 4.08 -4.28
C TRP A 22 3.57 2.89 -5.15
N VAL A 23 3.00 2.73 -6.35
CA VAL A 23 3.27 1.59 -7.24
C VAL A 23 4.06 2.06 -8.46
N ARG A 24 5.10 1.31 -8.85
CA ARG A 24 5.99 1.61 -9.99
C ARG A 24 6.45 0.29 -10.63
N PRO A 25 7.02 0.30 -11.84
CA PRO A 25 7.69 -0.87 -12.39
C PRO A 25 8.66 -1.53 -11.36
N PRO A 26 8.70 -2.87 -11.26
CA PRO A 26 9.45 -3.58 -10.22
C PRO A 26 10.91 -3.15 -10.02
N HIS A 27 11.61 -2.86 -11.11
CA HIS A 27 13.00 -2.40 -11.08
C HIS A 27 13.12 -0.97 -10.49
N LEU A 28 12.22 -0.06 -10.84
CA LEU A 28 12.20 1.31 -10.27
C LEU A 28 11.82 1.29 -8.79
N MET A 29 10.91 0.40 -8.39
CA MET A 29 10.60 0.21 -6.97
C MET A 29 11.80 -0.31 -6.19
N GLN A 30 12.52 -1.29 -6.73
CA GLN A 30 13.72 -1.82 -6.08
C GLN A 30 14.79 -0.74 -5.93
N ASN A 31 15.03 0.05 -6.97
CA ASN A 31 15.97 1.17 -6.93
C ASN A 31 15.57 2.21 -5.89
N LYS A 32 14.28 2.59 -5.84
CA LYS A 32 13.75 3.51 -4.82
C LYS A 32 13.94 2.96 -3.40
N ARG A 33 13.66 1.67 -3.21
CA ARG A 33 13.80 1.00 -1.92
C ARG A 33 15.28 0.96 -1.49
N ARG A 34 16.19 0.58 -2.39
CA ARG A 34 17.64 0.59 -2.14
C ARG A 34 18.15 1.97 -1.80
N ALA A 35 17.69 3.02 -2.50
CA ALA A 35 18.06 4.40 -2.19
C ALA A 35 17.60 4.81 -0.79
N LEU A 36 16.35 4.55 -0.42
CA LEU A 36 15.81 4.83 0.92
C LEU A 36 16.56 4.04 2.00
N ASP A 37 16.74 2.74 1.81
CA ASP A 37 17.44 1.88 2.76
C ASP A 37 18.91 2.29 2.92
N SER A 38 19.57 2.75 1.85
CA SER A 38 20.95 3.27 1.93
C SER A 38 21.05 4.52 2.80
N VAL A 39 20.03 5.39 2.75
CA VAL A 39 19.96 6.59 3.61
C VAL A 39 19.65 6.22 5.06
N HIS A 40 18.71 5.28 5.28
CA HIS A 40 18.25 4.93 6.63
C HIS A 40 19.15 3.94 7.37
N TRP A 41 19.81 3.02 6.67
CA TRP A 41 20.63 1.95 7.26
C TRP A 41 22.13 2.17 7.03
N GLY A 42 22.50 3.11 6.17
CA GLY A 42 23.87 3.30 5.70
C GLY A 42 24.21 2.43 4.47
N LYS A 43 25.06 2.96 3.60
CA LYS A 43 25.39 2.37 2.29
C LYS A 43 25.97 0.95 2.38
N ALA A 44 26.91 0.70 3.29
CA ALA A 44 27.57 -0.60 3.40
C ALA A 44 26.58 -1.73 3.76
N ARG A 45 25.65 -1.46 4.69
CA ARG A 45 24.61 -2.42 5.09
C ARG A 45 23.56 -2.62 4.00
N ALA A 46 23.17 -1.55 3.32
CA ALA A 46 22.24 -1.67 2.20
C ALA A 46 22.86 -2.50 1.06
N ASP A 47 24.09 -2.20 0.65
CA ASP A 47 24.75 -2.91 -0.45
C ASP A 47 24.94 -4.41 -0.14
N SER A 48 25.28 -4.78 1.11
CA SER A 48 25.38 -6.20 1.49
C SER A 48 24.03 -6.92 1.49
N TYR A 49 22.97 -6.28 1.97
CA TYR A 49 21.62 -6.84 1.90
C TYR A 49 21.18 -7.03 0.44
N TYR A 50 21.34 -5.99 -0.39
CA TYR A 50 20.88 -6.01 -1.78
C TYR A 50 21.70 -6.94 -2.68
N ALA A 51 22.92 -7.33 -2.29
CA ALA A 51 23.69 -8.37 -2.99
C ALA A 51 23.10 -9.79 -2.85
N SER A 52 22.21 -10.01 -1.87
CA SER A 52 21.62 -11.33 -1.57
C SER A 52 20.15 -11.46 -1.92
N VAL A 53 19.54 -10.40 -2.47
CA VAL A 53 18.12 -10.36 -2.83
C VAL A 53 17.96 -10.08 -4.32
N PRO A 54 16.81 -10.38 -4.94
CA PRO A 54 16.58 -10.10 -6.35
C PRO A 54 16.71 -8.61 -6.70
N ASP A 55 17.12 -8.32 -7.94
CA ASP A 55 17.24 -6.97 -8.49
C ASP A 55 15.89 -6.31 -8.83
N TYR A 56 14.79 -7.03 -8.63
CA TYR A 56 13.43 -6.53 -8.85
C TYR A 56 12.59 -6.67 -7.61
N PHE A 57 11.65 -5.75 -7.43
CA PHE A 57 10.71 -5.77 -6.33
C PHE A 57 9.58 -6.77 -6.60
N ASP A 58 9.41 -7.75 -5.73
CA ASP A 58 8.30 -8.71 -5.79
C ASP A 58 7.08 -8.19 -5.00
N TYR A 59 6.02 -7.85 -5.73
CA TYR A 59 4.75 -7.39 -5.19
C TYR A 59 3.97 -8.48 -4.44
N GLY A 60 4.37 -9.74 -4.59
CA GLY A 60 3.70 -10.88 -4.00
C GLY A 60 2.40 -11.26 -4.73
N PRO A 61 1.63 -12.18 -4.13
CA PRO A 61 0.44 -12.77 -4.74
C PRO A 61 -0.72 -11.76 -4.83
N LEU A 62 -1.01 -11.28 -6.04
CA LEU A 62 -2.06 -10.28 -6.29
C LEU A 62 -3.48 -10.86 -6.25
N ASP A 63 -3.63 -12.17 -6.39
CA ASP A 63 -4.91 -12.89 -6.26
C ASP A 63 -5.57 -12.73 -4.88
N ARG A 64 -4.82 -12.23 -3.89
CA ARG A 64 -5.29 -11.96 -2.53
C ARG A 64 -5.81 -10.53 -2.34
N LEU A 65 -5.63 -9.65 -3.33
CA LEU A 65 -6.05 -8.26 -3.27
C LEU A 65 -7.48 -8.11 -3.79
N ALA A 66 -8.18 -7.09 -3.28
CA ALA A 66 -9.48 -6.73 -3.82
C ALA A 66 -9.30 -6.10 -5.22
N ILE A 67 -10.12 -6.52 -6.17
CA ILE A 67 -10.17 -5.92 -7.51
C ILE A 67 -10.91 -4.59 -7.41
N PHE A 68 -10.32 -3.56 -8.01
CA PHE A 68 -10.97 -2.27 -8.18
C PHE A 68 -11.87 -2.32 -9.42
N ASN A 69 -13.18 -2.18 -9.22
CA ASN A 69 -14.18 -2.28 -10.30
C ASN A 69 -14.79 -0.93 -10.70
N GLU A 70 -14.33 0.17 -10.09
CA GLU A 70 -14.83 1.52 -10.40
C GLU A 70 -14.05 2.15 -11.57
N THR A 71 -14.50 3.33 -12.01
CA THR A 71 -13.86 4.04 -13.11
C THR A 71 -12.68 4.90 -12.62
N HIS A 72 -11.54 4.76 -13.28
CA HIS A 72 -10.38 5.64 -13.05
C HIS A 72 -10.61 7.03 -13.68
N PRO A 73 -10.08 8.12 -13.09
CA PRO A 73 -10.12 9.44 -13.70
C PRO A 73 -9.49 9.44 -15.11
N ALA A 74 -10.04 10.22 -16.05
CA ALA A 74 -9.57 10.27 -17.44
C ALA A 74 -8.06 10.58 -17.57
N VAL A 75 -7.54 11.43 -16.69
CA VAL A 75 -6.10 11.78 -16.64
C VAL A 75 -5.19 10.58 -16.37
N MET A 76 -5.71 9.49 -15.81
CA MET A 76 -4.95 8.27 -15.52
C MET A 76 -4.88 7.29 -16.69
N MET A 77 -5.73 7.43 -17.71
CA MET A 77 -5.82 6.47 -18.82
C MET A 77 -4.50 6.36 -19.59
N ASP A 78 -3.81 7.49 -19.79
CA ASP A 78 -2.49 7.51 -20.43
C ASP A 78 -1.39 6.84 -19.57
N MET A 79 -1.50 6.89 -18.24
CA MET A 79 -0.57 6.16 -17.37
C MET A 79 -0.85 4.65 -17.43
N ILE A 80 -2.12 4.26 -17.43
CA ILE A 80 -2.55 2.86 -17.51
C ILE A 80 -2.15 2.25 -18.85
N SER A 81 -2.26 2.99 -19.97
CA SER A 81 -1.87 2.48 -21.28
C SER A 81 -0.37 2.20 -21.41
N ARG A 82 0.46 2.91 -20.64
CA ARG A 82 1.92 2.73 -20.58
C ARG A 82 2.36 1.60 -19.64
N PHE A 83 1.41 0.86 -19.06
CA PHE A 83 1.71 -0.26 -18.18
C PHE A 83 2.22 -1.48 -18.98
N ASP A 84 3.52 -1.74 -18.89
CA ASP A 84 4.23 -2.74 -19.70
C ASP A 84 4.87 -3.87 -18.87
N TRP A 85 4.60 -3.93 -17.58
CA TRP A 85 5.24 -4.86 -16.63
C TRP A 85 4.27 -5.87 -16.00
N ALA A 86 3.16 -6.14 -16.69
CA ALA A 86 2.14 -7.11 -16.26
C ALA A 86 2.71 -8.52 -16.08
N ASP A 87 3.64 -8.91 -16.95
CA ASP A 87 4.35 -10.20 -16.92
C ASP A 87 5.17 -10.42 -15.65
N LYS A 88 5.57 -9.33 -14.97
CA LYS A 88 6.34 -9.35 -13.73
C LYS A 88 5.46 -9.43 -12.48
N LEU A 89 4.14 -9.47 -12.66
CA LEU A 89 3.17 -9.57 -11.56
C LEU A 89 2.70 -11.01 -11.36
N GLN A 90 2.55 -11.38 -10.08
CA GLN A 90 2.06 -12.70 -9.72
C GLN A 90 0.52 -12.68 -9.59
N TYR A 91 -0.17 -13.05 -10.66
CA TYR A 91 -1.63 -13.16 -10.67
C TYR A 91 -2.16 -14.48 -10.11
N LYS A 92 -1.35 -15.55 -10.07
CA LYS A 92 -1.73 -16.89 -9.59
C LYS A 92 -0.52 -17.63 -9.01
N GLY A 93 -0.77 -18.72 -8.28
CA GLY A 93 0.26 -19.64 -7.81
C GLY A 93 0.79 -19.35 -6.41
N LYS A 94 1.76 -20.16 -5.96
CA LYS A 94 2.38 -20.00 -4.63
C LYS A 94 3.41 -18.88 -4.67
N PRO A 95 3.53 -18.03 -3.62
CA PRO A 95 4.55 -17.00 -3.55
C PRO A 95 5.96 -17.59 -3.62
N ASN A 96 6.91 -16.82 -4.16
CA ASN A 96 8.32 -17.20 -4.19
C ASN A 96 8.83 -17.53 -2.77
N PRO A 97 9.37 -18.74 -2.51
CA PRO A 97 9.87 -19.12 -1.18
C PRO A 97 11.08 -18.30 -0.72
N GLY A 98 11.84 -17.71 -1.65
CA GLY A 98 12.97 -16.82 -1.33
C GLY A 98 12.54 -15.40 -0.94
N ARG A 99 11.25 -15.07 -1.04
CA ARG A 99 10.72 -13.75 -0.69
C ARG A 99 10.32 -13.70 0.78
N GLN A 100 10.69 -12.62 1.46
CA GLN A 100 10.13 -12.33 2.78
C GLN A 100 8.66 -11.91 2.64
N PRO A 101 7.72 -12.57 3.36
CA PRO A 101 6.30 -12.23 3.26
C PRO A 101 6.05 -10.79 3.74
N HIS A 102 5.17 -10.10 3.03
CA HIS A 102 4.76 -8.75 3.42
C HIS A 102 3.97 -8.80 4.74
N LYS A 103 3.95 -7.70 5.49
CA LYS A 103 3.28 -7.65 6.81
C LYS A 103 1.82 -8.13 6.75
N HIS A 104 1.11 -7.76 5.68
CA HIS A 104 -0.30 -8.11 5.48
C HIS A 104 -0.53 -9.59 5.14
N GLU A 105 0.52 -10.36 4.85
CA GLU A 105 0.41 -11.81 4.60
C GLU A 105 0.59 -12.64 5.88
N LYS A 106 1.06 -12.02 6.97
CA LYS A 106 1.24 -12.70 8.26
C LYS A 106 -0.11 -13.15 8.82
N PRO A 107 -0.26 -14.39 9.30
CA PRO A 107 -1.55 -14.92 9.76
C PRO A 107 -2.25 -14.06 10.81
N GLY A 108 -1.51 -13.54 11.79
CA GLY A 108 -2.08 -12.68 12.83
C GLY A 108 -2.64 -11.36 12.29
N ILE A 109 -1.98 -10.75 11.31
CA ILE A 109 -2.47 -9.53 10.66
C ILE A 109 -3.68 -9.84 9.78
N ARG A 110 -3.68 -10.99 9.10
CA ARG A 110 -4.85 -11.42 8.30
C ARG A 110 -6.09 -11.63 9.17
N LEU A 111 -5.93 -12.25 10.34
CA LEU A 111 -7.02 -12.42 11.29
C LEU A 111 -7.54 -11.07 11.78
N LEU A 112 -6.63 -10.16 12.15
CA LEU A 112 -7.01 -8.81 12.56
C LEU A 112 -7.79 -8.08 11.46
N SER A 113 -7.30 -8.10 10.22
CA SER A 113 -8.00 -7.48 9.09
C SER A 113 -9.36 -8.12 8.79
N LEU A 114 -9.53 -9.42 9.05
CA LEU A 114 -10.84 -10.08 8.93
C LEU A 114 -11.81 -9.59 10.01
N LEU A 115 -11.35 -9.46 11.25
CA LEU A 115 -12.15 -8.93 12.35
C LEU A 115 -12.54 -7.47 12.08
N GLU A 116 -11.59 -6.62 11.67
CA GLU A 116 -11.85 -5.22 11.35
C GLU A 116 -12.84 -5.02 10.20
N LYS A 117 -12.91 -5.96 9.24
CA LYS A 117 -13.94 -5.93 8.18
C LYS A 117 -15.35 -6.12 8.72
N ILE A 118 -15.51 -6.83 9.83
CA ILE A 118 -16.82 -7.11 10.45
C ILE A 118 -17.17 -6.01 11.46
N THR A 119 -16.23 -5.67 12.35
CA THR A 119 -16.46 -4.78 13.49
C THR A 119 -16.22 -3.30 13.18
N GLY A 120 -15.59 -3.00 12.04
CA GLY A 120 -14.93 -1.71 11.82
C GLY A 120 -13.57 -1.62 12.56
N PRO A 121 -12.81 -0.54 12.33
CA PRO A 121 -11.48 -0.37 12.90
C PRO A 121 -11.53 -0.20 14.42
N VAL A 122 -10.97 -1.17 15.14
CA VAL A 122 -10.98 -1.24 16.60
C VAL A 122 -9.85 -0.36 17.16
N GLY A 123 -10.16 0.54 18.10
CA GLY A 123 -9.17 1.40 18.76
C GLY A 123 -8.82 2.70 18.02
N THR A 124 -9.58 3.07 16.98
CA THR A 124 -9.37 4.35 16.28
C THR A 124 -10.00 5.53 17.02
N PHE A 125 -9.20 6.57 17.29
CA PHE A 125 -9.69 7.81 17.90
C PHE A 125 -10.31 8.73 16.85
N LYS A 126 -11.61 9.03 16.99
CA LYS A 126 -12.32 9.98 16.10
C LYS A 126 -12.30 11.39 16.68
N ASN A 127 -11.56 12.28 16.02
CA ASN A 127 -11.47 13.71 16.37
C ASN A 127 -12.44 14.60 15.57
N TYR A 128 -13.62 14.10 15.24
CA TYR A 128 -14.67 14.84 14.53
C TYR A 128 -16.06 14.37 14.95
N ILE A 129 -17.06 15.22 14.70
CA ILE A 129 -18.48 14.91 14.83
C ILE A 129 -19.06 14.90 13.43
N GLU A 130 -19.57 13.74 13.01
CA GLU A 130 -20.23 13.58 11.71
C GLU A 130 -21.66 14.11 11.81
N LEU A 131 -22.01 15.05 10.93
CA LEU A 131 -23.37 15.55 10.80
C LEU A 131 -24.15 14.62 9.89
N LYS A 132 -25.23 14.03 10.42
CA LYS A 132 -26.25 13.41 9.57
C LYS A 132 -26.96 14.53 8.82
N ARG A 133 -26.91 14.46 7.50
CA ARG A 133 -27.64 15.35 6.61
C ARG A 133 -28.97 14.70 6.23
#